data_AF-A0A482ZX62-F1
#
_entry.id   AF-A0A482ZX62-F1
#
_cell.length_a   1.000
_cell.length_b   1.000
_cell.length_c   1.000
_cell.angle_alpha   90.00
_cell.angle_beta   90.00
_cell.angle_gamma   90.00
#
_symmetry.space_group_name_H-M   'P 1'
#
loop_
_entity.id
_entity.type
_entity.pdbx_description
1 polymer ?
#
loop_
_entity_poly.entity_id
_entity_poly.type
_entity_poly.pdbx_seq_one_letter_code
_entity_poly.pdbx_strand_id
1 'polypeptide(L)'
;MHGCHIMTTFSSTEDWRCDQYRWVNQGVTKLPRRDPVMRKFYFSLDTPDGVSKDFQRYSYQQVNDKSVTLIHYLGDDKVVIGFPHGNRKQHQEKNFVQTCPSCLNSCRDLVTVDNASKVYKKAVANVSCNPESAPVCTPRNLKQLRNLRCRQLKQMQISHDTLYNIHEIAYDVPDFIWKITTFPDLICICGLKELLAEFERVLNVESKCQLLSYDTTFQLGDFYVSPVIFRHSLFEENPCIPAMFVIHERKFTDTHQEMWKECCKRVPSLATTEFPIVTDKEKSITNAISRELPAVRVLHCWNHILRDVQFWLRKHGAPKGDIAIYCENLRNLFHCLTEADYQKLLIDMRKDWDVLFEAYYMKEIHPDVPESVGRWALEKYSVYNPYSGVTNNQSESLNRQVLLLRLVLQ
;
A
#
# COMPACT_ATOMS: atom_id res chain seq x y z
N MET A 1 -1.76 -45.42 -35.38
CA MET A 1 -3.23 -45.24 -35.43
C MET A 1 -3.51 -43.77 -35.69
N HIS A 2 -4.32 -43.42 -36.69
CA HIS A 2 -4.69 -42.03 -36.97
C HIS A 2 -5.84 -41.63 -36.02
N GLY A 3 -5.53 -40.92 -34.95
CA GLY A 3 -6.53 -40.40 -34.01
C GLY A 3 -7.01 -39.01 -34.42
N CYS A 4 -8.16 -38.93 -35.08
CA CYS A 4 -8.86 -37.65 -35.26
C CYS A 4 -9.63 -37.35 -33.96
N HIS A 5 -9.05 -36.53 -33.08
CA HIS A 5 -9.74 -36.04 -31.89
C HIS A 5 -10.43 -34.71 -32.21
N ILE A 6 -11.76 -34.74 -32.29
CA ILE A 6 -12.58 -33.53 -32.31
C ILE A 6 -12.65 -33.02 -30.87
N MET A 7 -11.84 -32.02 -30.51
CA MET A 7 -12.08 -31.23 -29.30
C MET A 7 -13.12 -30.15 -29.61
N THR A 8 -14.27 -30.22 -28.94
CA THR A 8 -15.36 -29.26 -29.05
C THR A 8 -15.13 -28.01 -28.20
N THR A 9 -15.29 -26.86 -28.87
CA THR A 9 -15.71 -25.54 -28.34
C THR A 9 -14.97 -24.99 -27.14
N PHE A 10 -13.87 -24.28 -27.39
CA PHE A 10 -13.37 -23.26 -26.47
C PHE A 10 -14.24 -22.01 -26.61
N SER A 11 -14.93 -21.62 -25.54
CA SER A 11 -15.84 -20.46 -25.50
C SER A 11 -15.12 -19.11 -25.48
N SER A 12 -13.78 -19.11 -25.42
CA SER A 12 -12.96 -17.90 -25.35
C SER A 12 -11.93 -17.86 -26.49
N THR A 13 -11.60 -16.66 -26.94
CA THR A 13 -11.09 -16.38 -28.30
C THR A 13 -9.80 -17.09 -28.72
N GLU A 14 -8.98 -17.67 -27.81
CA GLU A 14 -7.72 -18.34 -28.20
C GLU A 14 -7.26 -19.49 -27.28
N ASP A 15 -8.08 -19.98 -26.34
CA ASP A 15 -7.64 -21.03 -25.37
C ASP A 15 -7.28 -22.37 -26.04
N TRP A 16 -7.84 -22.63 -27.21
CA TRP A 16 -7.52 -23.79 -28.04
C TRP A 16 -6.02 -23.93 -28.35
N ARG A 17 -5.24 -22.84 -28.22
CA ARG A 17 -3.79 -22.86 -28.41
C ARG A 17 -3.05 -23.53 -27.26
N CYS A 18 -3.66 -23.64 -26.09
CA CYS A 18 -3.06 -24.15 -24.86
C CYS A 18 -3.48 -25.60 -24.59
N ASP A 19 -3.08 -26.50 -25.49
CA ASP A 19 -3.38 -27.94 -25.48
C ASP A 19 -2.27 -28.76 -24.79
N GLN A 20 -1.44 -28.13 -23.96
CA GLN A 20 -0.27 -28.68 -23.26
C GLN A 20 0.94 -29.06 -24.14
N TYR A 21 0.78 -29.05 -25.46
CA TYR A 21 1.89 -29.26 -26.39
C TYR A 21 2.57 -27.94 -26.76
N ARG A 22 3.84 -28.06 -27.20
CA ARG A 22 4.60 -26.91 -27.70
C ARG A 22 4.62 -26.94 -29.22
N TRP A 23 4.14 -25.85 -29.82
CA TRP A 23 3.93 -25.77 -31.25
C TRP A 23 4.72 -24.62 -31.87
N VAL A 24 5.39 -24.88 -32.98
CA VAL A 24 5.92 -23.83 -33.86
C VAL A 24 4.93 -23.60 -35.00
N ASN A 25 4.47 -22.36 -35.15
CA ASN A 25 3.59 -21.97 -36.26
C ASN A 25 4.39 -21.95 -37.58
N GLN A 26 3.99 -22.81 -38.51
CA GLN A 26 4.59 -22.99 -39.83
C GLN A 26 3.88 -22.18 -40.92
N GLY A 27 2.90 -21.36 -40.54
CA GLY A 27 2.20 -20.44 -41.42
C GLY A 27 0.68 -20.66 -41.42
N VAL A 28 0.03 -19.89 -42.30
CA VAL A 28 -1.42 -19.88 -42.44
C VAL A 28 -1.79 -19.90 -43.92
N THR A 29 -2.79 -20.69 -44.29
CA THR A 29 -3.44 -20.63 -45.61
C THR A 29 -4.92 -20.37 -45.46
N LYS A 30 -5.52 -19.77 -46.49
CA LYS A 30 -6.96 -19.61 -46.61
C LYS A 30 -7.54 -20.68 -47.53
N LEU A 31 -8.71 -21.22 -47.16
CA LEU A 31 -9.37 -22.32 -47.84
C LEU A 31 -10.85 -21.98 -48.15
N PRO A 32 -11.33 -22.23 -49.38
CA PRO A 32 -10.53 -22.45 -50.60
C PRO A 32 -9.69 -21.21 -50.95
N ARG A 33 -8.74 -21.33 -51.89
CA ARG A 33 -7.83 -20.22 -52.26
C ARG A 33 -8.57 -19.01 -52.86
N ARG A 34 -9.66 -19.27 -53.59
CA ARG A 34 -10.59 -18.28 -54.14
C ARG A 34 -11.83 -18.27 -53.25
N ASP A 35 -12.30 -17.09 -52.85
CA ASP A 35 -13.45 -16.89 -51.95
C ASP A 35 -13.33 -17.69 -50.63
N PRO A 36 -12.32 -17.37 -49.80
CA PRO A 36 -11.98 -18.17 -48.64
C PRO A 36 -13.04 -18.11 -47.55
N VAL A 37 -13.48 -19.28 -47.08
CA VAL A 37 -14.42 -19.43 -45.97
C VAL A 37 -13.73 -19.85 -44.66
N MET A 38 -12.51 -20.39 -44.76
CA MET A 38 -11.72 -20.85 -43.62
C MET A 38 -10.26 -20.39 -43.66
N ARG A 39 -9.64 -20.33 -42.49
CA ARG A 39 -8.20 -20.22 -42.28
C ARG A 39 -7.71 -21.53 -41.70
N LYS A 40 -6.65 -22.09 -42.29
CA LYS A 40 -5.92 -23.24 -41.78
C LYS A 40 -4.56 -22.77 -41.28
N PHE A 41 -4.26 -23.06 -40.03
CA PHE A 41 -2.94 -22.83 -39.44
C PHE A 41 -2.20 -24.16 -39.34
N TYR A 42 -0.90 -24.12 -39.62
CA TYR A 42 -0.03 -25.29 -39.58
C TYR A 42 0.90 -25.20 -38.39
N PHE A 43 0.95 -26.25 -37.59
CA PHE A 43 1.84 -26.34 -36.46
C PHE A 43 2.63 -27.64 -36.52
N SER A 44 3.93 -27.52 -36.24
CA SER A 44 4.83 -28.65 -36.02
C SER A 44 5.29 -28.64 -34.56
N LEU A 45 5.58 -29.83 -34.02
CA LEU A 45 6.01 -29.99 -32.64
C LEU A 45 7.37 -29.29 -32.43
N ASP A 46 7.45 -28.49 -31.38
CA ASP A 46 8.69 -27.91 -30.86
C ASP A 46 9.36 -28.92 -29.92
N THR A 47 10.61 -29.26 -30.16
CA THR A 47 11.42 -30.21 -29.40
C THR A 47 12.72 -29.55 -28.93
N PRO A 48 13.44 -30.14 -27.96
CA PRO A 48 14.73 -29.59 -27.51
C PRO A 48 15.75 -29.41 -28.65
N ASP A 49 15.68 -30.28 -29.66
CA ASP A 49 16.60 -30.31 -30.81
C ASP A 49 16.09 -29.54 -32.03
N GLY A 50 14.92 -28.89 -31.94
CA GLY A 50 14.34 -28.08 -33.01
C GLY A 50 12.88 -28.39 -33.29
N VAL A 51 12.52 -28.53 -34.57
CA VAL A 51 11.12 -28.72 -34.99
C VAL A 51 10.95 -30.13 -35.56
N SER A 52 10.03 -30.92 -34.99
CA SER A 52 9.65 -32.23 -35.51
C SER A 52 8.34 -32.17 -36.30
N LYS A 53 8.26 -33.00 -37.35
CA LYS A 53 7.04 -33.25 -38.14
C LYS A 53 6.39 -34.60 -37.81
N ASP A 54 6.94 -35.35 -36.87
CA ASP A 54 6.43 -36.66 -36.45
C ASP A 54 5.11 -36.55 -35.67
N PHE A 55 4.86 -35.37 -35.12
CA PHE A 55 3.58 -34.95 -34.56
C PHE A 55 3.26 -33.52 -34.98
N GLN A 56 2.10 -33.30 -35.58
CA GLN A 56 1.66 -32.03 -36.14
C GLN A 56 0.24 -31.68 -35.69
N ARG A 57 -0.06 -30.39 -35.68
CA ARG A 57 -1.41 -29.88 -35.40
C ARG A 57 -1.85 -28.95 -36.51
N TYR A 58 -3.04 -29.18 -37.03
CA TYR A 58 -3.76 -28.23 -37.89
C TYR A 58 -4.94 -27.66 -37.15
N SER A 59 -5.09 -26.34 -37.19
CA SER A 59 -6.29 -25.68 -36.65
C SER A 59 -7.04 -24.95 -37.76
N TYR A 60 -8.37 -25.06 -37.74
CA TYR A 60 -9.27 -24.48 -38.72
C TYR A 60 -10.22 -23.51 -38.03
N GLN A 61 -10.35 -22.32 -38.60
CA GLN A 61 -11.27 -21.28 -38.13
C GLN A 61 -12.03 -20.72 -39.34
N GLN A 62 -13.32 -20.41 -39.19
CA GLN A 62 -14.01 -19.69 -40.25
C GLN A 62 -13.45 -18.27 -40.37
N VAL A 63 -13.47 -17.70 -41.59
CA VAL A 63 -12.94 -16.36 -41.83
C VAL A 63 -13.77 -15.29 -41.12
N ASN A 64 -15.09 -15.50 -41.05
CA ASN A 64 -16.06 -14.55 -40.51
C ASN A 64 -16.52 -14.89 -39.08
N ASP A 65 -16.29 -16.13 -38.62
CA ASP A 65 -16.62 -16.56 -37.26
C ASP A 65 -15.44 -17.30 -36.61
N LYS A 66 -15.01 -16.81 -35.46
CA LYS A 66 -13.89 -17.38 -34.68
C LYS A 66 -14.37 -18.08 -33.41
N SER A 67 -15.68 -18.20 -33.21
CA SER A 67 -16.29 -18.83 -32.03
C SER A 67 -15.95 -20.32 -31.92
N VAL A 68 -15.74 -20.98 -33.06
CA VAL A 68 -15.38 -22.39 -33.13
C VAL A 68 -14.04 -22.56 -33.83
N THR A 69 -13.14 -23.31 -33.20
CA THR A 69 -11.88 -23.74 -33.79
C THR A 69 -11.84 -25.26 -33.82
N LEU A 70 -11.69 -25.85 -35.00
CA LEU A 70 -11.47 -27.29 -35.16
C LEU A 70 -9.97 -27.58 -35.09
N ILE A 71 -9.57 -28.53 -34.26
CA ILE A 71 -8.18 -28.97 -34.14
C ILE A 71 -8.04 -30.38 -34.70
N HIS A 72 -6.99 -30.63 -35.46
CA HIS A 72 -6.66 -31.93 -36.02
C HIS A 72 -5.19 -32.25 -35.73
N TYR A 73 -4.95 -33.28 -34.92
CA TYR A 73 -3.61 -33.80 -34.64
C TYR A 73 -3.26 -34.91 -35.64
N LEU A 74 -2.02 -34.91 -36.10
CA LEU A 74 -1.49 -35.86 -37.07
C LEU A 74 -0.16 -36.41 -36.55
N GLY A 75 0.02 -37.73 -36.57
CA GLY A 75 1.27 -38.38 -36.14
C GLY A 75 1.18 -39.09 -34.79
N ASP A 76 2.33 -39.27 -34.13
CA ASP A 76 2.45 -39.98 -32.85
C ASP A 76 2.78 -39.00 -31.71
N ASP A 77 1.86 -38.85 -30.75
CA ASP A 77 2.03 -37.92 -29.61
C ASP A 77 3.08 -38.39 -28.60
N LYS A 78 3.54 -39.65 -28.68
CA LYS A 78 4.59 -40.18 -27.82
C LYS A 78 5.96 -39.55 -28.06
N VAL A 79 6.15 -38.87 -29.19
CA VAL A 79 7.39 -38.13 -29.50
C VAL A 79 7.46 -36.78 -28.77
N VAL A 80 6.41 -36.40 -28.04
CA VAL A 80 6.37 -35.16 -27.26
C VAL A 80 7.27 -35.28 -26.05
N ILE A 81 8.27 -34.38 -25.99
CA ILE A 81 9.19 -34.25 -24.88
C ILE A 81 8.97 -32.88 -24.23
N GLY A 82 8.75 -32.87 -22.91
CA GLY A 82 8.69 -31.63 -22.14
C GLY A 82 10.07 -31.04 -21.93
N PHE A 83 10.20 -29.72 -22.06
CA PHE A 83 11.46 -29.02 -21.78
C PHE A 83 11.24 -27.58 -21.30
N PRO A 84 12.25 -26.97 -20.63
CA PRO A 84 12.18 -25.59 -20.18
C PRO A 84 12.01 -24.59 -21.34
N HIS A 85 11.53 -23.38 -21.02
CA HIS A 85 11.36 -22.30 -22.00
C HIS A 85 12.49 -21.26 -21.90
N GLY A 86 13.03 -20.86 -23.07
CA GLY A 86 14.04 -19.80 -23.22
C GLY A 86 15.38 -20.14 -22.57
N ASN A 87 16.13 -19.12 -22.15
CA ASN A 87 17.48 -19.23 -21.56
C ASN A 87 17.48 -19.75 -20.11
N ARG A 88 16.50 -20.55 -19.69
CA ARG A 88 16.52 -21.16 -18.35
C ARG A 88 17.66 -22.18 -18.29
N LYS A 89 18.48 -22.09 -17.25
CA LYS A 89 19.61 -23.00 -17.04
C LYS A 89 19.10 -24.45 -16.95
N GLN A 90 19.77 -25.37 -17.65
CA GLN A 90 19.35 -26.78 -17.83
C GLN A 90 19.05 -27.53 -16.53
N HIS A 91 19.62 -27.13 -15.38
CA HIS A 91 19.35 -27.75 -14.08
C HIS A 91 17.98 -27.40 -13.46
N GLN A 92 17.17 -26.55 -14.09
CA GLN A 92 15.78 -26.32 -13.70
C GLN A 92 14.85 -27.14 -14.60
N GLU A 93 14.67 -28.43 -14.28
CA GLU A 93 13.94 -29.46 -15.02
C GLU A 93 12.42 -29.24 -15.19
N LYS A 94 11.91 -28.04 -14.90
CA LYS A 94 10.46 -27.83 -14.95
C LYS A 94 10.00 -27.55 -16.38
N ASN A 95 9.28 -28.51 -16.94
CA ASN A 95 8.57 -28.40 -18.20
C ASN A 95 7.73 -27.12 -18.25
N PHE A 96 7.87 -26.39 -19.35
CA PHE A 96 7.06 -25.21 -19.59
C PHE A 96 5.74 -25.61 -20.24
N VAL A 97 4.64 -25.27 -19.58
CA VAL A 97 3.29 -25.31 -20.15
C VAL A 97 2.77 -23.88 -20.22
N GLN A 98 2.12 -23.51 -21.32
CA GLN A 98 1.54 -22.17 -21.49
C GLN A 98 0.19 -22.07 -20.77
N THR A 99 -0.02 -21.01 -19.98
CA THR A 99 -1.32 -20.71 -19.39
C THR A 99 -2.29 -20.20 -20.44
N CYS A 100 -3.54 -20.65 -20.39
CA CYS A 100 -4.64 -20.19 -21.24
C CYS A 100 -4.79 -18.66 -21.19
N PRO A 101 -5.01 -18.00 -22.34
CA PRO A 101 -5.39 -16.59 -22.40
C PRO A 101 -6.57 -16.21 -21.51
N SER A 102 -7.62 -17.04 -21.44
CA SER A 102 -8.78 -16.78 -20.56
C SER A 102 -8.41 -16.68 -19.09
N CYS A 103 -7.57 -17.60 -18.59
CA CYS A 103 -7.06 -17.57 -17.22
C CYS A 103 -6.24 -16.31 -16.96
N LEU A 104 -5.37 -15.92 -17.90
CA LEU A 104 -4.60 -14.68 -17.77
C LEU A 104 -5.46 -13.42 -17.83
N ASN A 105 -6.51 -13.42 -18.65
CA ASN A 105 -7.43 -12.31 -18.77
C ASN A 105 -8.31 -12.19 -17.52
N SER A 106 -8.86 -13.29 -16.99
CA SER A 106 -9.64 -13.28 -15.75
C SER A 106 -8.79 -12.85 -14.55
N CYS A 107 -7.52 -13.25 -14.52
CA CYS A 107 -6.59 -12.78 -13.50
C CYS A 107 -6.19 -11.31 -13.68
N ARG A 108 -6.24 -10.75 -14.90
CA ARG A 108 -5.74 -9.39 -15.20
C ARG A 108 -6.44 -8.33 -14.36
N ASP A 109 -7.77 -8.36 -14.36
CA ASP A 109 -8.57 -7.37 -13.63
C ASP A 109 -8.56 -7.64 -12.12
N LEU A 110 -8.33 -8.89 -11.72
CA LEU A 110 -8.21 -9.24 -10.30
C LEU A 110 -6.88 -8.80 -9.70
N VAL A 111 -5.77 -8.87 -10.45
CA VAL A 111 -4.45 -8.49 -9.93
C VAL A 111 -4.23 -6.98 -9.87
N THR A 112 -5.07 -6.16 -10.50
CA THR A 112 -5.04 -4.70 -10.32
C THR A 112 -5.68 -4.27 -9.00
N VAL A 113 -6.66 -5.05 -8.51
CA VAL A 113 -7.47 -4.74 -7.32
C VAL A 113 -7.10 -5.56 -6.08
N ASP A 114 -6.47 -6.72 -6.23
CA ASP A 114 -6.10 -7.57 -5.08
C ASP A 114 -4.64 -8.03 -5.19
N ASN A 115 -4.05 -8.45 -4.07
CA ASN A 115 -2.67 -8.91 -4.02
C ASN A 115 -2.49 -10.15 -4.92
N ALA A 116 -1.41 -10.20 -5.71
CA ALA A 116 -1.10 -11.35 -6.57
C ALA A 116 -1.12 -12.70 -5.82
N SER A 117 -0.75 -12.72 -4.53
CA SER A 117 -0.77 -13.93 -3.70
C SER A 117 -2.19 -14.39 -3.35
N LYS A 118 -3.11 -13.45 -3.10
CA LYS A 118 -4.52 -13.75 -2.83
C LYS A 118 -5.22 -14.20 -4.09
N VAL A 119 -4.99 -13.51 -5.21
CA VAL A 119 -5.50 -13.90 -6.53
C VAL A 119 -5.01 -15.29 -6.90
N TYR A 120 -3.72 -15.59 -6.69
CA TYR A 120 -3.16 -16.93 -6.93
C TYR A 120 -3.89 -18.02 -6.14
N LYS A 121 -4.05 -17.84 -4.82
CA LYS A 121 -4.73 -18.81 -3.96
C LYS A 121 -6.18 -19.04 -4.41
N LYS A 122 -6.92 -17.97 -4.72
CA LYS A 122 -8.30 -18.06 -5.23
C LYS A 122 -8.37 -18.78 -6.58
N ALA A 123 -7.48 -18.42 -7.51
CA ALA A 123 -7.45 -19.00 -8.86
C ALA A 123 -7.12 -20.49 -8.84
N VAL A 124 -6.23 -20.94 -7.94
CA VAL A 124 -5.89 -22.37 -7.77
C VAL A 124 -6.97 -23.12 -6.99
N ALA A 125 -7.65 -22.49 -6.04
CA ALA A 125 -8.71 -23.13 -5.26
C ALA A 125 -10.02 -23.31 -6.05
N ASN A 126 -10.34 -22.40 -6.97
CA ASN A 126 -11.62 -22.36 -7.69
C ASN A 126 -11.54 -23.01 -9.08
N VAL A 127 -10.67 -24.00 -9.27
CA VAL A 127 -10.48 -24.64 -10.58
C VAL A 127 -11.66 -25.54 -10.91
N SER A 128 -12.49 -25.10 -11.85
CA SER A 128 -13.61 -25.88 -12.40
C SER A 128 -13.23 -26.46 -13.77
N CYS A 129 -12.10 -27.16 -13.88
CA CYS A 129 -11.70 -27.86 -15.11
C CYS A 129 -11.25 -29.29 -14.80
N ASN A 130 -11.16 -30.12 -15.85
CA ASN A 130 -10.62 -31.47 -15.73
C ASN A 130 -9.19 -31.44 -15.16
N PRO A 131 -8.79 -32.41 -14.31
CA PRO A 131 -7.46 -32.43 -13.69
C PRO A 131 -6.32 -32.35 -14.70
N GLU A 132 -6.47 -32.98 -15.87
CA GLU A 132 -5.48 -32.94 -16.95
C GLU A 132 -5.32 -31.53 -17.55
N SER A 133 -6.36 -30.70 -17.55
CA SER A 133 -6.33 -29.32 -18.06
C SER A 133 -5.94 -28.28 -16.99
N ALA A 134 -5.86 -28.69 -15.71
CA ALA A 134 -5.50 -27.79 -14.62
C ALA A 134 -4.18 -27.01 -14.84
N PRO A 135 -3.10 -27.59 -15.43
CA PRO A 135 -1.85 -26.87 -15.66
C PRO A 135 -1.96 -25.66 -16.63
N VAL A 136 -2.93 -25.69 -17.55
CA VAL A 136 -3.16 -24.60 -18.51
C VAL A 136 -4.24 -23.62 -18.02
N CYS A 137 -5.23 -24.12 -17.28
CA CYS A 137 -6.36 -23.33 -16.77
C CYS A 137 -6.04 -22.53 -15.50
N THR A 138 -4.86 -22.72 -14.89
CA THR A 138 -4.43 -21.99 -13.69
C THR A 138 -3.18 -21.14 -13.93
N PRO A 139 -2.98 -20.07 -13.12
CA PRO A 139 -1.70 -19.39 -13.08
C PRO A 139 -0.60 -20.36 -12.63
N ARG A 140 0.52 -20.39 -13.36
CA ARG A 140 1.62 -21.35 -13.14
C ARG A 140 2.34 -21.16 -11.81
N ASN A 141 2.43 -19.92 -11.38
CA ASN A 141 3.05 -19.53 -10.12
C ASN A 141 2.70 -18.08 -9.77
N LEU A 142 3.00 -17.71 -8.53
CA LEU A 142 2.87 -16.35 -8.04
C LEU A 142 3.65 -15.32 -8.87
N LYS A 143 4.82 -15.69 -9.43
CA LYS A 143 5.63 -14.77 -10.24
C LYS A 143 4.93 -14.38 -11.55
N GLN A 144 4.13 -15.26 -12.15
CA GLN A 144 3.32 -14.94 -13.32
C GLN A 144 2.30 -13.84 -13.01
N LEU A 145 1.60 -13.94 -11.87
CA LEU A 145 0.64 -12.91 -11.46
C LEU A 145 1.33 -11.61 -11.05
N ARG A 146 2.49 -11.67 -10.38
CA ARG A 146 3.31 -10.47 -10.10
C ARG A 146 3.76 -9.77 -11.39
N ASN A 147 4.19 -10.53 -12.39
CA ASN A 147 4.57 -9.96 -13.69
C ASN A 147 3.37 -9.38 -14.44
N LEU A 148 2.21 -10.06 -14.40
CA LEU A 148 0.97 -9.58 -14.99
C LEU A 148 0.55 -8.24 -14.37
N ARG A 149 0.54 -8.18 -13.04
CA ARG A 149 0.31 -6.95 -12.27
C ARG A 149 1.27 -5.84 -12.65
N CYS A 150 2.57 -6.12 -12.63
CA CYS A 150 3.60 -5.14 -12.96
C CYS A 150 3.41 -4.57 -14.38
N ARG A 151 3.01 -5.41 -15.33
CA ARG A 151 2.65 -4.97 -16.69
C ARG A 151 1.41 -4.07 -16.70
N GLN A 152 0.37 -4.40 -15.95
CA GLN A 152 -0.84 -3.57 -15.84
C GLN A 152 -0.54 -2.21 -15.20
N LEU A 153 0.20 -2.19 -14.08
CA LEU A 153 0.60 -0.96 -13.41
C LEU A 153 1.42 -0.06 -14.36
N LYS A 154 2.35 -0.63 -15.13
CA LYS A 154 3.11 0.11 -16.15
C LYS A 154 2.24 0.67 -17.27
N GLN A 155 1.15 0.00 -17.64
CA GLN A 155 0.19 0.50 -18.64
C GLN A 155 -0.65 1.66 -18.11
N MET A 156 -0.80 1.80 -16.78
CA MET A 156 -1.48 2.92 -16.14
C MET A 156 -0.56 4.11 -15.88
N GLN A 157 0.76 3.96 -16.06
CA GLN A 157 1.70 5.08 -15.95
C GLN A 157 1.60 5.96 -17.20
N ILE A 158 1.50 7.28 -17.00
CA ILE A 158 1.50 8.27 -18.10
C ILE A 158 2.85 8.21 -18.84
N SER A 159 3.94 8.14 -18.08
CA SER A 159 5.30 7.97 -18.59
C SER A 159 6.16 7.09 -17.66
N HIS A 160 7.33 6.69 -18.13
CA HIS A 160 8.35 6.03 -17.30
C HIS A 160 9.07 7.00 -16.34
N ASP A 161 8.92 8.31 -16.52
CA ASP A 161 9.52 9.34 -15.69
C ASP A 161 8.54 9.74 -14.58
N THR A 162 8.96 9.54 -13.33
CA THR A 162 8.12 9.83 -12.16
C THR A 162 7.94 11.32 -11.94
N LEU A 163 8.95 12.14 -12.24
CA LEU A 163 8.85 13.60 -12.12
C LEU A 163 7.90 14.15 -13.17
N TYR A 164 8.01 13.68 -14.42
CA TYR A 164 7.06 14.04 -15.47
C TYR A 164 5.63 13.71 -15.04
N ASN A 165 5.38 12.50 -14.53
CA ASN A 165 4.05 12.09 -14.08
C ASN A 165 3.49 12.99 -12.97
N ILE A 166 4.33 13.45 -12.03
CA ILE A 166 3.90 14.38 -10.96
C ILE A 166 3.51 15.73 -11.56
N HIS A 167 4.28 16.23 -12.53
CA HIS A 167 3.95 17.48 -13.21
C HIS A 167 2.68 17.38 -14.05
N GLU A 168 2.47 16.27 -14.77
CA GLU A 168 1.21 16.04 -15.50
C GLU A 168 0.00 16.02 -14.55
N ILE A 169 0.09 15.33 -13.41
CA ILE A 169 -0.98 15.35 -12.41
C ILE A 169 -1.23 16.78 -11.90
N ALA A 170 -0.18 17.59 -11.76
CA ALA A 170 -0.32 18.98 -11.32
C ALA A 170 -1.02 19.86 -12.37
N TYR A 171 -0.83 19.55 -13.65
CA TYR A 171 -1.54 20.22 -14.74
C TYR A 171 -2.98 19.71 -14.91
N ASP A 172 -3.20 18.40 -14.82
CA ASP A 172 -4.48 17.74 -15.09
C ASP A 172 -5.46 17.83 -13.92
N VAL A 173 -4.97 18.00 -12.70
CA VAL A 173 -5.78 18.17 -11.49
C VAL A 173 -5.50 19.56 -10.90
N PRO A 174 -6.21 20.60 -11.39
CA PRO A 174 -6.02 21.97 -10.93
C PRO A 174 -6.19 22.08 -9.40
N ASP A 175 -5.40 22.95 -8.78
CA ASP A 175 -5.43 23.25 -7.35
C ASP A 175 -5.12 22.06 -6.40
N PHE A 176 -4.82 20.86 -6.90
CA PHE A 176 -4.49 19.71 -6.05
C PHE A 176 -3.02 19.67 -5.62
N ILE A 177 -2.09 19.80 -6.57
CA ILE A 177 -0.65 19.90 -6.25
C ILE A 177 -0.28 21.37 -6.10
N TRP A 178 0.28 21.71 -4.95
CA TRP A 178 0.55 23.08 -4.55
C TRP A 178 2.00 23.48 -4.75
N LYS A 179 2.88 22.52 -4.53
CA LYS A 179 4.32 22.72 -4.60
C LYS A 179 5.01 21.43 -4.99
N ILE A 180 5.93 21.55 -5.93
CA ILE A 180 6.88 20.52 -6.30
C ILE A 180 8.27 21.15 -6.17
N THR A 181 9.10 20.61 -5.28
CA THR A 181 10.53 20.91 -5.19
C THR A 181 11.27 19.67 -5.64
N THR A 182 12.15 19.77 -6.63
CA THR A 182 12.93 18.62 -7.14
C THR A 182 14.37 18.61 -6.65
N PHE A 183 14.86 19.73 -6.10
CA PHE A 183 16.21 19.88 -5.57
C PHE A 183 16.19 20.82 -4.34
N PRO A 184 16.92 20.53 -3.24
CA PRO A 184 17.89 19.44 -3.08
C PRO A 184 17.27 18.05 -2.92
N ASP A 185 16.03 17.97 -2.42
CA ASP A 185 15.29 16.73 -2.23
C ASP A 185 13.90 16.85 -2.88
N LEU A 186 13.33 15.73 -3.34
CA LEU A 186 11.96 15.74 -3.87
C LEU A 186 10.96 15.98 -2.74
N ILE A 187 10.18 17.05 -2.85
CA ILE A 187 9.05 17.38 -1.97
C ILE A 187 7.84 17.70 -2.85
N CYS A 188 6.74 17.00 -2.64
CA CYS A 188 5.45 17.30 -3.25
C CYS A 188 4.42 17.56 -2.15
N ILE A 189 3.80 18.73 -2.16
CA ILE A 189 2.75 19.11 -1.21
C ILE A 189 1.44 19.22 -1.98
N CYS A 190 0.41 18.55 -1.48
CA CYS A 190 -0.90 18.48 -2.14
C CYS A 190 -2.06 18.33 -1.16
N GLY A 191 -3.25 18.62 -1.65
CA GLY A 191 -4.51 18.47 -0.93
C GLY A 191 -5.66 19.07 -1.73
N LEU A 192 -6.89 18.69 -1.38
CA LEU A 192 -8.08 19.16 -2.09
C LEU A 192 -8.54 20.50 -1.52
N LYS A 193 -8.76 21.47 -2.39
CA LYS A 193 -9.20 22.83 -2.03
C LYS A 193 -10.49 22.84 -1.22
N GLU A 194 -11.44 21.97 -1.57
CA GLU A 194 -12.72 21.82 -0.89
C GLU A 194 -12.51 21.33 0.56
N LEU A 195 -11.58 20.38 0.77
CA LEU A 195 -11.23 19.91 2.10
C LEU A 195 -10.51 20.97 2.92
N LEU A 196 -9.71 21.83 2.29
CA LEU A 196 -9.06 22.96 2.97
C LEU A 196 -10.06 24.02 3.40
N ALA A 197 -11.04 24.34 2.56
CA ALA A 197 -12.11 25.28 2.91
C ALA A 197 -12.93 24.74 4.09
N GLU A 198 -13.22 23.45 4.09
CA GLU A 198 -13.87 22.78 5.20
C GLU A 198 -12.99 22.78 6.47
N PHE A 199 -11.69 22.53 6.31
CA PHE A 199 -10.76 22.54 7.42
C PHE A 199 -10.66 23.94 8.07
N GLU A 200 -10.54 25.00 7.27
CA GLU A 200 -10.57 26.40 7.72
C GLU A 200 -11.88 26.72 8.45
N ARG A 201 -13.01 26.24 7.94
CA ARG A 201 -14.32 26.41 8.60
C ARG A 201 -14.33 25.76 9.98
N VAL A 202 -13.84 24.53 10.08
CA VAL A 202 -13.79 23.78 11.34
C VAL A 202 -12.85 24.44 12.35
N LEU A 203 -11.70 24.97 11.93
CA LEU A 203 -10.78 25.70 12.82
C LEU A 203 -11.37 26.99 13.37
N ASN A 204 -12.27 27.64 12.63
CA ASN A 204 -12.91 28.89 13.04
C ASN A 204 -14.17 28.70 13.89
N VAL A 205 -14.64 27.46 14.06
CA VAL A 205 -15.74 27.17 14.98
C VAL A 205 -15.18 27.12 16.40
N GLU A 206 -15.84 27.79 17.33
CA GLU A 206 -15.57 27.66 18.78
C GLU A 206 -15.96 26.26 19.28
N SER A 207 -15.21 25.25 18.85
CA SER A 207 -15.35 23.87 19.29
C SER A 207 -14.10 23.44 20.02
N LYS A 208 -14.27 23.05 21.28
CA LYS A 208 -13.15 22.61 22.12
C LYS A 208 -12.64 21.22 21.76
N CYS A 209 -13.34 20.42 20.96
CA CYS A 209 -12.92 19.04 20.65
C CYS A 209 -12.04 18.91 19.40
N GLN A 210 -11.61 20.04 18.82
CA GLN A 210 -10.75 20.04 17.65
C GLN A 210 -9.39 19.42 17.97
N LEU A 211 -8.94 18.51 17.09
CA LEU A 211 -7.66 17.83 17.24
C LEU A 211 -7.06 17.60 15.87
N LEU A 212 -5.78 17.94 15.74
CA LEU A 212 -4.99 17.61 14.58
C LEU A 212 -4.03 16.47 14.90
N SER A 213 -3.69 15.71 13.88
CA SER A 213 -2.67 14.67 13.91
C SER A 213 -1.75 14.87 12.71
N TYR A 214 -0.44 14.79 12.95
CA TYR A 214 0.55 14.94 11.91
C TYR A 214 1.77 14.07 12.19
N ASP A 215 1.95 13.04 11.38
CA ASP A 215 3.09 12.14 11.49
C ASP A 215 3.55 11.63 10.14
N THR A 216 4.78 11.13 10.10
CA THR A 216 5.30 10.46 8.92
C THR A 216 4.79 9.02 8.87
N THR A 217 3.73 8.83 8.09
CA THR A 217 2.85 7.67 8.14
C THR A 217 3.45 6.39 7.55
N PHE A 218 4.00 6.43 6.34
CA PHE A 218 4.54 5.24 5.69
C PHE A 218 5.55 5.56 4.59
N GLN A 219 6.40 4.58 4.31
CA GLN A 219 7.33 4.59 3.19
C GLN A 219 6.65 4.00 1.94
N LEU A 220 6.29 4.85 0.99
CA LEU A 220 5.77 4.50 -0.34
C LEU A 220 6.92 4.40 -1.34
N GLY A 221 7.52 3.21 -1.44
CA GLY A 221 8.72 3.02 -2.26
C GLY A 221 9.92 3.72 -1.62
N ASP A 222 10.46 4.71 -2.30
CA ASP A 222 11.59 5.52 -1.82
C ASP A 222 11.17 6.82 -1.13
N PHE A 223 9.86 7.08 -1.05
CA PHE A 223 9.30 8.30 -0.47
C PHE A 223 8.57 8.03 0.84
N TYR A 224 8.60 9.01 1.72
CA TYR A 224 7.73 9.12 2.89
C TYR A 224 6.49 9.94 2.54
N VAL A 225 5.38 9.61 3.18
CA VAL A 225 4.16 10.43 3.16
C VAL A 225 3.87 10.87 4.58
N SER A 226 3.56 12.15 4.77
CA SER A 226 3.11 12.72 6.05
C SER A 226 1.80 13.50 5.83
N PRO A 227 0.64 12.94 6.22
CA PRO A 227 -0.65 13.59 6.13
C PRO A 227 -0.95 14.45 7.34
N VAL A 228 -1.63 15.57 7.12
CA VAL A 228 -2.36 16.30 8.16
C VAL A 228 -3.76 15.74 8.22
N ILE A 229 -4.12 15.22 9.39
CA ILE A 229 -5.44 14.71 9.66
C ILE A 229 -6.08 15.63 10.68
N PHE A 230 -7.29 16.11 10.38
CA PHE A 230 -8.08 16.88 11.32
C PHE A 230 -9.31 16.09 11.74
N ARG A 231 -9.68 16.22 13.00
CA ARG A 231 -10.98 15.78 13.49
C ARG A 231 -12.04 16.78 13.06
N HIS A 232 -13.10 16.33 12.40
CA HIS A 232 -14.17 17.21 11.96
C HIS A 232 -15.23 17.36 13.06
N SER A 233 -15.05 18.35 13.94
CA SER A 233 -15.82 18.53 15.17
C SER A 233 -17.30 18.88 14.99
N LEU A 234 -17.72 19.24 13.79
CA LEU A 234 -19.12 19.56 13.47
C LEU A 234 -20.01 18.33 13.24
N PHE A 235 -19.42 17.13 13.13
CA PHE A 235 -20.19 15.88 13.06
C PHE A 235 -20.21 15.22 14.43
N GLU A 236 -21.33 14.56 14.75
CA GLU A 236 -21.52 13.84 16.01
C GLU A 236 -20.43 12.77 16.25
N GLU A 237 -20.09 12.02 15.19
CA GLU A 237 -19.05 10.97 15.26
C GLU A 237 -17.61 11.52 15.25
N ASN A 238 -17.43 12.82 15.00
CA ASN A 238 -16.12 13.47 14.92
C ASN A 238 -15.11 12.73 14.01
N PRO A 239 -15.44 12.52 12.71
CA PRO A 239 -14.60 11.73 11.82
C PRO A 239 -13.23 12.38 11.63
N CYS A 240 -12.21 11.56 11.43
CA CYS A 240 -10.84 12.01 11.19
C CYS A 240 -10.60 12.05 9.68
N ILE A 241 -10.32 13.23 9.13
CA ILE A 241 -10.26 13.48 7.70
C ILE A 241 -8.84 13.95 7.33
N PRO A 242 -8.14 13.29 6.39
CA PRO A 242 -6.89 13.80 5.88
C PRO A 242 -7.15 14.99 4.96
N ALA A 243 -6.61 16.16 5.31
CA ALA A 243 -6.76 17.38 4.51
C ALA A 243 -5.60 17.60 3.53
N MET A 244 -4.39 17.26 3.96
CA MET A 244 -3.15 17.68 3.29
C MET A 244 -2.12 16.57 3.36
N PHE A 245 -1.25 16.51 2.37
CA PHE A 245 -0.20 15.52 2.30
C PHE A 245 1.11 16.18 1.89
N VAL A 246 2.20 15.76 2.51
CA VAL A 246 3.55 15.97 1.98
C VAL A 246 4.16 14.63 1.64
N ILE A 247 4.65 14.50 0.40
CA ILE A 247 5.41 13.36 -0.11
C ILE A 247 6.87 13.81 -0.21
N HIS A 248 7.78 13.10 0.43
CA HIS A 248 9.17 13.55 0.58
C HIS A 248 10.20 12.42 0.67
N GLU A 249 11.43 12.66 0.25
CA GLU A 249 12.52 11.68 0.31
C GLU A 249 13.20 11.61 1.68
N ARG A 250 13.14 12.69 2.45
CA ARG A 250 13.89 12.91 3.68
C ARG A 250 13.02 13.54 4.75
N LYS A 251 13.08 12.99 5.96
CA LYS A 251 12.40 13.47 7.17
C LYS A 251 13.12 14.66 7.83
N PHE A 252 13.58 15.62 7.03
CA PHE A 252 14.25 16.80 7.55
C PHE A 252 13.24 17.79 8.12
N THR A 253 13.66 18.54 9.13
CA THR A 253 12.85 19.62 9.72
C THR A 253 12.39 20.61 8.64
N ASP A 254 13.27 20.96 7.70
CA ASP A 254 12.98 21.93 6.64
C ASP A 254 11.87 21.45 5.70
N THR A 255 11.78 20.14 5.43
CA THR A 255 10.69 19.53 4.67
C THR A 255 9.33 19.81 5.33
N HIS A 256 9.25 19.59 6.64
CA HIS A 256 8.04 19.79 7.42
C HIS A 256 7.71 21.29 7.58
N GLN A 257 8.73 22.15 7.71
CA GLN A 257 8.52 23.61 7.73
C GLN A 257 7.95 24.11 6.41
N GLU A 258 8.47 23.63 5.29
CA GLU A 258 7.97 24.02 3.96
C GLU A 258 6.51 23.63 3.77
N MET A 259 6.15 22.44 4.26
CA MET A 259 4.77 21.98 4.29
C MET A 259 3.89 22.92 5.13
N TRP A 260 4.26 23.26 6.37
CA TRP A 260 3.44 24.15 7.20
C TRP A 260 3.32 25.55 6.63
N LYS A 261 4.36 26.09 6.00
CA LYS A 261 4.29 27.36 5.26
C LYS A 261 3.25 27.32 4.15
N GLU A 262 3.23 26.25 3.34
CA GLU A 262 2.23 26.09 2.28
C GLU A 262 0.82 25.86 2.83
N CYS A 263 0.70 25.20 3.99
CA CYS A 263 -0.58 25.03 4.69
C CYS A 263 -1.12 26.38 5.19
N CYS A 264 -0.31 27.19 5.89
CA CYS A 264 -0.73 28.49 6.41
C CYS A 264 -1.13 29.49 5.32
N LYS A 265 -0.56 29.38 4.10
CA LYS A 265 -1.01 30.19 2.95
C LYS A 265 -2.44 29.88 2.52
N ARG A 266 -2.89 28.64 2.73
CA ARG A 266 -4.19 28.13 2.25
C ARG A 266 -5.25 28.03 3.34
N VAL A 267 -4.81 27.82 4.58
CA VAL A 267 -5.63 27.72 5.79
C VAL A 267 -5.03 28.71 6.80
N PRO A 268 -5.27 30.03 6.64
CA PRO A 268 -4.62 31.07 7.44
C PRO A 268 -4.86 30.92 8.94
N SER A 269 -6.02 30.38 9.33
CA SER A 269 -6.36 30.16 10.74
C SER A 269 -5.38 29.21 11.45
N LEU A 270 -4.63 28.37 10.72
CA LEU A 270 -3.56 27.55 11.32
C LEU A 270 -2.51 28.38 12.06
N ALA A 271 -2.18 29.56 11.53
CA ALA A 271 -1.12 30.39 12.11
C ALA A 271 -1.57 31.17 13.35
N THR A 272 -2.88 31.42 13.49
CA THR A 272 -3.44 32.34 14.50
C THR A 272 -4.26 31.65 15.57
N THR A 273 -4.86 30.50 15.27
CA THR A 273 -5.79 29.82 16.18
C THR A 273 -5.05 28.87 17.11
N GLU A 274 -5.38 28.90 18.41
CA GLU A 274 -4.89 27.92 19.38
C GLU A 274 -5.68 26.62 19.23
N PHE A 275 -5.01 25.55 18.82
CA PHE A 275 -5.57 24.20 18.79
C PHE A 275 -4.49 23.15 19.12
N PRO A 276 -4.87 21.94 19.54
CA PRO A 276 -3.92 20.87 19.79
C PRO A 276 -3.55 20.10 18.51
N ILE A 277 -2.25 19.82 18.33
CA ILE A 277 -1.72 18.80 17.40
C ILE A 277 -1.13 17.65 18.22
N VAL A 278 -1.41 16.41 17.83
CA VAL A 278 -0.77 15.20 18.37
C VAL A 278 0.24 14.67 17.36
N THR A 279 1.45 14.36 17.83
CA THR A 279 2.53 13.75 17.03
C THR A 279 3.30 12.71 17.85
N ASP A 280 4.17 11.94 17.19
CA ASP A 280 5.03 10.92 17.79
C ASP A 280 6.36 11.46 18.34
N LYS A 281 6.42 12.75 18.71
CA LYS A 281 7.62 13.43 19.25
C LYS A 281 8.86 13.40 18.34
N GLU A 282 8.70 13.14 17.04
CA GLU A 282 9.81 13.21 16.10
C GLU A 282 10.35 14.65 16.05
N LYS A 283 11.63 14.86 16.38
CA LYS A 283 12.24 16.19 16.52
C LYS A 283 12.10 17.06 15.27
N SER A 284 12.19 16.46 14.09
CA SER A 284 12.01 17.16 12.81
C SER A 284 10.60 17.77 12.68
N ILE A 285 9.59 17.02 13.10
CA ILE A 285 8.19 17.44 13.10
C ILE A 285 7.93 18.48 14.19
N THR A 286 8.32 18.20 15.43
CA THR A 286 8.04 19.11 16.55
C THR A 286 8.73 20.46 16.36
N ASN A 287 9.99 20.48 15.90
CA ASN A 287 10.70 21.72 15.60
C ASN A 287 10.04 22.50 14.46
N ALA A 288 9.49 21.82 13.46
CA ALA A 288 8.77 22.48 12.36
C ALA A 288 7.46 23.10 12.84
N ILE A 289 6.67 22.38 13.63
CA ILE A 289 5.42 22.89 14.21
C ILE A 289 5.71 24.09 15.12
N SER A 290 6.65 23.99 16.06
CA SER A 290 6.95 25.09 16.98
C SER A 290 7.44 26.35 16.28
N ARG A 291 8.07 26.22 15.09
CA ARG A 291 8.54 27.36 14.31
C ARG A 291 7.43 28.01 13.50
N GLU A 292 6.64 27.22 12.78
CA GLU A 292 5.67 27.74 11.81
C GLU A 292 4.26 27.93 12.41
N LEU A 293 3.95 27.25 13.52
CA LEU A 293 2.67 27.25 14.21
C LEU A 293 2.85 27.57 15.72
N PRO A 294 3.30 28.78 16.09
CA PRO A 294 3.65 29.10 17.48
C PRO A 294 2.45 29.13 18.44
N ALA A 295 1.23 29.35 17.93
CA ALA A 295 0.00 29.32 18.72
C ALA A 295 -0.49 27.90 19.02
N VAL A 296 0.05 26.90 18.35
CA VAL A 296 -0.42 25.52 18.43
C VAL A 296 0.19 24.80 19.62
N ARG A 297 -0.64 24.00 20.29
CA ARG A 297 -0.19 23.14 21.38
C ARG A 297 0.17 21.75 20.86
N VAL A 298 1.41 21.34 21.03
CA VAL A 298 1.82 19.96 20.72
C VAL A 298 1.51 19.06 21.93
N LEU A 299 0.59 18.12 21.75
CA LEU A 299 0.25 17.08 22.71
C LEU A 299 0.98 15.78 22.37
N HIS A 300 1.19 14.94 23.38
CA HIS A 300 1.93 13.69 23.21
C HIS A 300 1.07 12.46 23.49
N CYS A 301 1.12 11.52 22.54
CA CYS A 301 0.39 10.26 22.65
C CYS A 301 0.96 9.41 23.80
N TRP A 302 0.11 9.05 24.76
CA TRP A 302 0.53 8.23 25.90
C TRP A 302 1.06 6.87 25.46
N ASN A 303 0.45 6.26 24.43
CA ASN A 303 0.90 4.98 23.91
C ASN A 303 2.32 5.04 23.34
N HIS A 304 2.75 6.18 22.79
CA HIS A 304 4.11 6.37 22.31
C HIS A 304 5.09 6.53 23.48
N ILE A 305 4.76 7.39 24.45
CA ILE A 305 5.57 7.56 25.67
C ILE A 305 5.77 6.22 26.39
N LEU A 306 4.69 5.47 26.61
CA LEU A 306 4.76 4.17 27.30
C LEU A 306 5.58 3.14 26.50
N ARG A 307 5.50 3.15 25.17
CA ARG A 307 6.29 2.26 24.30
C ARG A 307 7.78 2.59 24.36
N ASP A 308 8.13 3.87 24.37
CA ASP A 308 9.51 4.34 24.50
C ASP A 308 10.09 3.98 25.86
N VAL A 309 9.31 4.15 26.93
CA VAL A 309 9.67 3.72 28.29
C VAL A 309 9.90 2.21 28.35
N GLN A 310 9.00 1.40 27.77
CA GLN A 310 9.18 -0.06 27.72
C GLN A 310 10.46 -0.44 26.97
N PHE A 311 10.74 0.21 25.83
CA PHE A 311 11.95 -0.04 25.06
C PHE A 311 13.20 0.34 25.85
N TRP A 312 13.19 1.51 26.49
CA TRP A 312 14.29 1.99 27.33
C TRP A 312 14.56 1.03 28.49
N LEU A 313 13.53 0.62 29.24
CA LEU A 313 13.66 -0.31 30.37
C LEU A 313 14.21 -1.68 29.93
N ARG A 314 13.74 -2.22 28.80
CA ARG A 314 14.28 -3.47 28.24
C ARG A 314 15.75 -3.35 27.87
N LYS A 315 16.14 -2.22 27.26
CA LYS A 315 17.52 -1.94 26.88
C LYS A 315 18.45 -1.85 28.09
N HIS A 316 17.93 -1.43 29.25
CA HIS A 316 18.67 -1.33 30.51
C HIS A 316 18.47 -2.53 31.44
N GLY A 317 17.94 -3.65 30.93
CA GLY A 317 17.91 -4.92 31.65
C GLY A 317 16.76 -5.11 32.64
N ALA A 318 15.72 -4.28 32.59
CA ALA A 318 14.58 -4.41 33.49
C ALA A 318 13.79 -5.73 33.26
N PRO A 319 13.41 -6.46 34.33
CA PRO A 319 12.52 -7.62 34.23
C PRO A 319 11.15 -7.28 33.63
N LYS A 320 10.52 -8.25 32.96
CA LYS A 320 9.19 -8.04 32.35
C LYS A 320 8.11 -7.63 33.35
N GLY A 321 8.17 -8.15 34.59
CA GLY A 321 7.22 -7.79 35.66
C GLY A 321 7.35 -6.31 36.03
N ASP A 322 8.57 -5.84 36.24
CA ASP A 322 8.85 -4.47 36.63
C ASP A 322 8.46 -3.48 35.55
N ILE A 323 8.68 -3.81 34.27
CA ILE A 323 8.26 -2.96 33.14
C ILE A 323 6.75 -2.65 33.21
N ALA A 324 5.92 -3.63 33.56
CA ALA A 324 4.48 -3.42 33.69
C ALA A 324 4.16 -2.46 34.85
N ILE A 325 4.86 -2.59 35.97
CA ILE A 325 4.73 -1.71 37.14
C ILE A 325 5.11 -0.27 36.78
N TYR A 326 6.26 -0.06 36.13
CA TYR A 326 6.66 1.28 35.67
C TYR A 326 5.63 1.90 34.72
N CYS A 327 5.12 1.15 33.75
CA CYS A 327 4.11 1.66 32.83
C CYS A 327 2.82 2.05 33.56
N GLU A 328 2.41 1.28 34.56
CA GLU A 328 1.21 1.56 35.35
C GLU A 328 1.39 2.79 36.25
N ASN A 329 2.57 2.92 36.87
CA ASN A 329 2.95 4.13 37.62
C ASN A 329 2.83 5.38 36.74
N LEU A 330 3.35 5.32 35.50
CA LEU A 330 3.25 6.44 34.57
C LEU A 330 1.80 6.74 34.16
N ARG A 331 0.96 5.72 33.92
CA ARG A 331 -0.47 5.96 33.66
C ARG A 331 -1.15 6.67 34.82
N ASN A 332 -0.91 6.21 36.05
CA ASN A 332 -1.47 6.81 37.25
C ASN A 332 -1.05 8.27 37.39
N LEU A 333 0.22 8.58 37.14
CA LEU A 333 0.72 9.96 37.10
C LEU A 333 0.00 10.81 36.04
N PHE A 334 -0.16 10.28 34.82
CA PHE A 334 -0.82 11.03 33.75
C PHE A 334 -2.32 11.20 33.98
N HIS A 335 -2.94 10.35 34.81
CA HIS A 335 -4.36 10.39 35.18
C HIS A 335 -4.70 11.38 36.31
N CYS A 336 -3.70 11.95 36.99
CA CYS A 336 -3.93 12.95 38.03
C CYS A 336 -4.82 14.09 37.53
N LEU A 337 -5.79 14.51 38.37
CA LEU A 337 -6.76 15.56 38.02
C LEU A 337 -6.12 16.93 37.93
N THR A 338 -5.10 17.17 38.74
CA THR A 338 -4.39 18.45 38.81
C THR A 338 -2.89 18.23 38.76
N GLU A 339 -2.16 19.26 38.34
CA GLU A 339 -0.70 19.26 38.39
C GLU A 339 -0.18 19.11 39.82
N ALA A 340 -0.87 19.67 40.82
CA ALA A 340 -0.52 19.53 42.22
C ALA A 340 -0.60 18.06 42.70
N ASP A 341 -1.66 17.34 42.30
CA ASP A 341 -1.81 15.91 42.60
C ASP A 341 -0.71 15.09 41.92
N TYR A 342 -0.36 15.44 40.69
CA TYR A 342 0.74 14.83 39.95
C TYR A 342 2.07 14.98 40.68
N GLN A 343 2.41 16.20 41.12
CA GLN A 343 3.67 16.45 41.84
C GLN A 343 3.74 15.66 43.15
N LYS A 344 2.62 15.60 43.89
CA LYS A 344 2.54 14.82 45.14
C LYS A 344 2.74 13.32 44.86
N LEU A 345 2.03 12.77 43.87
CA LEU A 345 2.13 11.36 43.51
C LEU A 345 3.52 11.01 42.96
N LEU A 346 4.14 11.92 42.20
CA LEU A 346 5.49 11.76 41.66
C LEU A 346 6.53 11.62 42.78
N ILE A 347 6.44 12.46 43.83
CA ILE A 347 7.34 12.38 44.98
C ILE A 347 7.23 11.02 45.69
N ASP A 348 6.02 10.49 45.81
CA ASP A 348 5.80 9.19 46.45
C ASP A 348 6.28 8.03 45.55
N MET A 349 5.95 8.04 44.26
CA MET A 349 6.35 6.98 43.32
C MET A 349 7.85 6.90 43.07
N ARG A 350 8.56 8.03 43.08
CA ARG A 350 10.02 8.07 42.86
C ARG A 350 10.82 7.31 43.91
N LYS A 351 10.26 7.11 45.11
CA LYS A 351 10.91 6.34 46.19
C LYS A 351 11.17 4.88 45.81
N ASP A 352 10.32 4.33 44.94
CA ASP A 352 10.35 2.94 44.51
C ASP A 352 11.00 2.76 43.12
N TRP A 353 11.42 3.85 42.47
CA TRP A 353 12.04 3.81 41.16
C TRP A 353 13.54 3.57 41.25
N ASP A 354 14.08 2.84 40.27
CA ASP A 354 15.51 2.77 40.07
C ASP A 354 16.08 4.17 39.72
N VAL A 355 17.26 4.48 40.27
CA VAL A 355 17.91 5.79 40.14
C VAL A 355 18.15 6.16 38.67
N LEU A 356 18.48 5.20 37.81
CA LEU A 356 18.69 5.47 36.38
C LEU A 356 17.36 5.79 35.68
N PHE A 357 16.30 5.09 36.04
CA PHE A 357 14.97 5.37 35.49
C PHE A 357 14.45 6.72 35.94
N GLU A 358 14.62 7.08 37.21
CA GLU A 358 14.24 8.38 37.74
C GLU A 358 14.95 9.51 36.99
N ALA A 359 16.27 9.40 36.80
CA ALA A 359 17.04 10.38 36.04
C ALA A 359 16.56 10.51 34.58
N TYR A 360 16.23 9.38 33.94
CA TYR A 360 15.65 9.37 32.60
C TYR A 360 14.28 10.06 32.56
N TYR A 361 13.36 9.71 33.47
CA TYR A 361 12.02 10.28 33.52
C TYR A 361 12.05 11.79 33.73
N MET A 362 12.84 12.25 34.71
CA MET A 362 12.94 13.68 35.05
C MET A 362 13.50 14.52 33.91
N LYS A 363 14.35 13.92 33.05
CA LYS A 363 14.97 14.62 31.93
C LYS A 363 14.13 14.58 30.66
N GLU A 364 13.57 13.42 30.31
CA GLU A 364 13.03 13.16 28.96
C GLU A 364 11.50 13.15 28.91
N ILE A 365 10.81 13.03 30.06
CA ILE A 365 9.34 12.90 30.11
C ILE A 365 8.72 14.01 30.97
N HIS A 366 9.18 14.17 32.21
CA HIS A 366 8.63 15.13 33.17
C HIS A 366 8.45 16.56 32.62
N PRO A 367 9.40 17.14 31.85
CA PRO A 367 9.25 18.50 31.34
C PRO A 367 8.01 18.71 30.47
N ASP A 368 7.56 17.67 29.76
CA ASP A 368 6.41 17.76 28.86
C ASP A 368 5.08 17.45 29.58
N VAL A 369 5.12 16.89 30.80
CA VAL A 369 3.91 16.41 31.48
C VAL A 369 2.90 17.53 31.76
N PRO A 370 3.31 18.69 32.31
CA PRO A 370 2.39 19.77 32.66
C PRO A 370 1.59 20.34 31.49
N GLU A 371 2.18 20.38 30.29
CA GLU A 371 1.58 21.09 29.15
C GLU A 371 1.08 20.16 28.03
N SER A 372 1.59 18.93 27.95
CA SER A 372 1.44 18.09 26.75
C SER A 372 0.96 16.67 27.02
N VAL A 373 1.01 16.18 28.28
CA VAL A 373 0.70 14.78 28.62
C VAL A 373 -0.39 14.66 29.67
N GLY A 374 -0.31 15.45 30.75
CA GLY A 374 -1.19 15.32 31.91
C GLY A 374 -2.67 15.45 31.54
N ARG A 375 -3.53 14.69 32.22
CA ARG A 375 -4.98 14.72 32.01
C ARG A 375 -5.53 16.16 32.02
N TRP A 376 -5.09 17.00 32.95
CA TRP A 376 -5.51 18.40 33.04
C TRP A 376 -5.20 19.21 31.78
N ALA A 377 -4.03 18.96 31.15
CA ALA A 377 -3.65 19.58 29.89
C ALA A 377 -4.53 19.10 28.73
N LEU A 378 -4.85 17.80 28.71
CA LEU A 378 -5.72 17.21 27.69
C LEU A 378 -7.20 17.64 27.83
N GLU A 379 -7.69 17.79 29.06
CA GLU A 379 -9.06 18.24 29.35
C GLU A 379 -9.29 19.71 28.94
N LYS A 380 -8.25 20.57 28.96
CA LYS A 380 -8.31 21.95 28.42
C LYS A 380 -8.85 21.98 26.99
N TYR A 381 -8.49 20.96 26.19
CA TYR A 381 -8.93 20.79 24.80
C TYR A 381 -9.94 19.66 24.62
N SER A 382 -10.59 19.18 25.69
CA SER A 382 -11.62 18.13 25.59
C SER A 382 -11.20 16.89 24.77
N VAL A 383 -9.90 16.53 24.79
CA VAL A 383 -9.34 15.41 24.01
C VAL A 383 -8.92 14.22 24.88
N TYR A 384 -9.11 14.32 26.19
CA TYR A 384 -8.77 13.26 27.13
C TYR A 384 -9.66 12.01 26.96
N ASN A 385 -9.01 10.85 26.89
CA ASN A 385 -9.64 9.53 26.91
C ASN A 385 -9.17 8.74 28.15
N PRO A 386 -10.07 8.18 28.96
CA PRO A 386 -9.69 7.45 30.18
C PRO A 386 -8.81 6.21 29.97
N TYR A 387 -8.83 5.60 28.79
CA TYR A 387 -8.07 4.38 28.52
C TYR A 387 -6.72 4.66 27.87
N SER A 388 -6.59 5.77 27.17
CA SER A 388 -5.48 6.00 26.23
C SER A 388 -4.92 7.42 26.25
N GLY A 389 -5.44 8.30 27.11
CA GLY A 389 -5.07 9.71 27.17
C GLY A 389 -5.47 10.42 25.89
N VAL A 390 -4.50 10.97 25.19
CA VAL A 390 -4.68 11.40 23.80
C VAL A 390 -3.97 10.39 22.89
N THR A 391 -4.61 10.04 21.78
CA THR A 391 -4.05 9.04 20.86
C THR A 391 -3.76 9.64 19.50
N ASN A 392 -2.70 9.13 18.89
CA ASN A 392 -2.41 9.30 17.49
C ASN A 392 -3.03 8.18 16.61
N ASN A 393 -4.06 7.49 17.11
CA ASN A 393 -4.68 6.38 16.38
C ASN A 393 -5.27 6.83 15.02
N GLN A 394 -5.51 8.13 14.84
CA GLN A 394 -5.96 8.70 13.57
C GLN A 394 -4.94 8.43 12.47
N SER A 395 -3.67 8.79 12.68
CA SER A 395 -2.59 8.50 11.75
C SER A 395 -2.30 7.00 11.65
N GLU A 396 -2.32 6.25 12.77
CA GLU A 396 -2.12 4.79 12.70
C GLU A 396 -3.23 4.04 11.93
N SER A 397 -4.49 4.49 12.03
CA SER A 397 -5.61 3.88 11.31
C SER A 397 -5.53 4.18 9.81
N LEU A 398 -5.18 5.42 9.44
CA LEU A 398 -4.87 5.77 8.06
C LEU A 398 -3.68 4.96 7.54
N ASN A 399 -2.64 4.73 8.35
CA ASN A 399 -1.52 3.85 8.00
C ASN A 399 -2.01 2.46 7.62
N ARG A 400 -2.90 1.87 8.42
CA ARG A 400 -3.45 0.53 8.12
C ARG A 400 -4.24 0.54 6.82
N GLN A 401 -5.07 1.55 6.58
CA GLN A 401 -5.86 1.65 5.35
C GLN A 401 -4.96 1.85 4.12
N VAL A 402 -3.95 2.72 4.18
CA VAL A 402 -3.04 2.92 3.05
C VAL A 402 -2.10 1.74 2.86
N LEU A 403 -1.67 1.04 3.92
CA LEU A 403 -0.95 -0.23 3.80
C LEU A 403 -1.83 -1.34 3.21
N LEU A 404 -3.12 -1.38 3.53
CA LEU A 404 -4.09 -2.29 2.90
C LEU A 404 -4.23 -1.96 1.41
N LEU A 405 -4.35 -0.68 1.05
CA LEU A 405 -4.32 -0.23 -0.34
C LEU A 405 -2.99 -0.58 -1.02
N ARG A 406 -1.85 -0.46 -0.33
CA ARG A 406 -0.53 -0.89 -0.84
C ARG A 406 -0.48 -2.40 -1.06
N LEU A 407 -1.01 -3.22 -0.16
CA LEU A 407 -1.07 -4.67 -0.35
C LEU A 407 -2.01 -5.06 -1.49
N VAL A 408 -3.04 -4.25 -1.72
CA VAL A 408 -3.94 -4.31 -2.87
C VAL A 408 -3.25 -3.83 -4.16
N LEU A 409 -2.32 -2.87 -4.08
CA LEU A 409 -1.60 -2.22 -5.19
C LEU A 409 -0.22 -2.84 -5.53
N GLN A 410 0.36 -3.68 -4.65
CA GLN A 410 1.58 -4.50 -4.83
C GLN A 410 1.28 -5.98 -5.03
#